data_AF-A0A1D9M874-F1
#
_entry.id   AF-A0A1D9M874-F1
#
_cell.length_a   1.000
_cell.length_b   1.000
_cell.length_c   1.000
_cell.angle_alpha   90.00
_cell.angle_beta   90.00
_cell.angle_gamma   90.00
#
_symmetry.space_group_name_H-M   'P 1'
#
loop_
_entity.id
_entity.type
_entity.pdbx_description
1 polymer ?
#
loop_
_entity_poly.entity_id
_entity_poly.type
_entity_poly.pdbx_seq_one_letter_code
_entity_poly.pdbx_strand_id
1 'polypeptide(L)'
;MGLVLKYVERTKAGTFQYRRRVPKDVAAAITKREFKRKLGDSEKQALSAYPRYHAEVEREIAEAKRRLAEAVAASSPDASDRAAHAEALRRRAEMVELGATAEELELAADALADSFPQDGYEPLGAPPVARHTVNLLRLGPKRYPAPAATLGDAKRLYLAERAKGDESPGELQRFAVRIDRVVGYACAALGADPVLVDLTRDDARKVRDYMPGRVKENGEKISPASVGRDLNGLNAVINFAATEFPLPATFLNPFNKLTLGAVRGRASEGEKRDPLPDPVLRKVRERLTSHARADLALIWRILEGTGCRLAEVTGLRVEDMATGGDFPHIKVTWHENRRLKTEASRRSVPLVGDALEAAKEALALPREGPPVPCLCL
;
A
#
# COMPACT_ATOMS: atom_id res chain seq x y z
N MET A 1 33.24 -19.55 1.12
CA MET A 1 32.53 -18.91 2.26
C MET A 1 31.37 -19.80 2.63
N GLY A 2 31.43 -20.51 3.76
CA GLY A 2 30.36 -21.45 4.16
C GLY A 2 29.09 -20.70 4.57
N LEU A 3 27.93 -21.20 4.14
CA LEU A 3 26.62 -20.68 4.55
C LEU A 3 26.47 -20.80 6.08
N VAL A 4 26.42 -19.68 6.80
CA VAL A 4 26.14 -19.66 8.24
C VAL A 4 24.64 -19.85 8.45
N LEU A 5 24.23 -21.03 8.89
CA LEU A 5 22.83 -21.32 9.25
C LEU A 5 22.51 -20.66 10.60
N LYS A 6 21.70 -19.59 10.58
CA LYS A 6 21.28 -18.89 11.80
C LYS A 6 20.49 -19.84 12.70
N TYR A 7 20.70 -19.75 14.01
CA TYR A 7 19.93 -20.52 15.01
C TYR A 7 20.09 -22.05 14.91
N VAL A 8 21.13 -22.56 14.23
CA VAL A 8 21.44 -23.99 14.18
C VAL A 8 22.64 -24.27 15.07
N GLU A 9 22.48 -25.23 15.98
CA GLU A 9 23.52 -25.68 16.90
C GLU A 9 23.83 -27.16 16.66
N ARG A 10 25.11 -27.53 16.74
CA ARG A 10 25.54 -28.93 16.77
C ARG A 10 25.56 -29.42 18.22
N THR A 11 24.86 -30.50 18.49
CA THR A 11 24.79 -31.13 19.81
C THR A 11 26.03 -31.96 20.11
N LYS A 12 26.26 -32.28 21.39
CA LYS A 12 27.35 -33.19 21.82
C LYS A 12 27.26 -34.58 21.18
N ALA A 13 26.05 -35.02 20.81
CA ALA A 13 25.79 -36.27 20.11
C ALA A 13 26.04 -36.20 18.59
N GLY A 14 26.56 -35.09 18.07
CA GLY A 14 26.85 -34.89 16.65
C GLY A 14 25.66 -34.48 15.78
N THR A 15 24.43 -34.51 16.33
CA THR A 15 23.21 -34.11 15.62
C THR A 15 23.03 -32.59 15.54
N PHE A 16 22.27 -32.11 14.56
CA PHE A 16 21.98 -30.69 14.34
C PHE A 16 20.57 -30.35 14.81
N GLN A 17 20.47 -29.29 15.61
CA GLN A 17 19.19 -28.77 16.13
C GLN A 17 19.02 -27.29 15.77
N TYR A 18 17.78 -26.90 15.48
CA TYR A 18 17.38 -25.49 15.47
C TYR A 18 17.02 -25.09 16.90
N ARG A 19 17.53 -23.94 17.34
CA ARG A 19 17.21 -23.34 18.63
C ARG A 19 17.15 -21.82 18.52
N ARG A 20 15.97 -21.25 18.73
CA ARG A 20 15.76 -19.80 18.79
C ARG A 20 14.87 -19.44 19.97
N ARG A 21 15.31 -18.51 20.81
CA ARG A 21 14.46 -17.96 21.87
C ARG A 21 13.32 -17.14 21.26
N VAL A 22 12.14 -17.23 21.87
CA VAL A 22 11.03 -16.36 21.48
C VAL A 22 11.43 -14.91 21.75
N PRO A 23 11.33 -14.01 20.77
CA PRO A 23 11.63 -12.59 20.96
C PRO A 23 10.76 -11.98 22.08
N LYS A 24 11.35 -11.10 22.90
CA LYS A 24 10.68 -10.52 24.09
C LYS A 24 9.41 -9.75 23.73
N ASP A 25 9.38 -9.13 22.55
CA ASP A 25 8.26 -8.36 22.00
C ASP A 25 7.05 -9.21 21.62
N VAL A 26 7.20 -10.54 21.48
CA VAL A 26 6.08 -11.48 21.21
C VAL A 26 5.87 -12.51 22.30
N ALA A 27 6.59 -12.43 23.42
CA ALA A 27 6.54 -13.42 24.49
C ALA A 27 5.15 -13.55 25.13
N ALA A 28 4.34 -12.49 25.11
CA ALA A 28 2.96 -12.51 25.58
C ALA A 28 2.00 -13.29 24.64
N ALA A 29 2.32 -13.36 23.34
CA ALA A 29 1.48 -14.00 22.33
C ALA A 29 1.92 -15.43 21.99
N ILE A 30 3.13 -15.85 22.39
CA ILE A 30 3.67 -17.19 22.14
C ILE A 30 4.02 -17.84 23.48
N THR A 31 3.28 -18.87 23.88
CA THR A 31 3.41 -19.56 25.17
C THR A 31 4.75 -20.30 25.33
N LYS A 32 5.42 -20.63 24.22
CA LYS A 32 6.71 -21.35 24.23
C LYS A 32 7.85 -20.41 24.63
N ARG A 33 8.86 -20.91 25.34
CA ARG A 33 10.08 -20.14 25.67
C ARG A 33 11.10 -20.11 24.52
N GLU A 34 11.18 -21.19 23.75
CA GLU A 34 12.08 -21.32 22.61
C GLU A 34 11.48 -22.23 21.53
N PHE A 35 11.81 -21.93 20.28
CA PHE A 35 11.62 -22.82 19.14
C PHE A 35 12.77 -23.81 19.10
N LYS A 36 12.48 -25.09 19.33
CA LYS A 36 13.48 -26.16 19.36
C LYS A 36 13.02 -27.34 18.51
N ARG A 37 13.87 -27.76 17.55
CA ARG A 37 13.60 -28.93 16.70
C ARG A 37 14.89 -29.55 16.18
N LYS A 38 14.97 -30.89 16.14
CA LYS A 38 16.06 -31.61 15.46
C LYS A 38 15.93 -31.42 13.95
N LEU A 39 17.00 -30.99 13.29
CA LEU A 39 17.05 -30.78 11.84
C LEU A 39 17.67 -31.97 11.08
N GLY A 40 18.51 -32.77 11.74
CA GLY A 40 19.08 -33.98 11.15
C GLY A 40 20.31 -34.51 11.89
N ASP A 41 20.81 -35.65 11.44
CA ASP A 41 22.00 -36.31 11.98
C ASP A 41 23.28 -35.96 11.20
N SER A 42 23.13 -35.30 10.05
CA SER A 42 24.24 -34.78 9.23
C SER A 42 23.99 -33.34 8.79
N GLU A 43 25.07 -32.64 8.43
CA GLU A 43 25.02 -31.26 7.94
C GLU A 43 24.16 -31.12 6.69
N LYS A 44 24.23 -32.11 5.77
CA LYS A 44 23.41 -32.14 4.55
C LYS A 44 21.91 -32.24 4.86
N GLN A 45 21.53 -33.05 5.84
CA GLN A 45 20.13 -33.13 6.29
C GLN A 45 19.68 -31.82 6.93
N ALA A 46 20.53 -31.22 7.76
CA ALA A 46 20.24 -29.94 8.40
C ALA A 46 20.06 -28.81 7.38
N LEU A 47 20.93 -28.74 6.37
CA LEU A 47 20.84 -27.77 5.26
C LEU A 47 19.54 -27.90 4.47
N SER A 48 19.06 -29.12 4.25
CA SER A 48 17.79 -29.38 3.56
C SER A 48 16.56 -29.02 4.40
N ALA A 49 16.59 -29.35 5.71
CA ALA A 49 15.45 -29.10 6.61
C ALA A 49 15.35 -27.65 7.09
N TYR A 50 16.47 -26.92 7.14
CA TYR A 50 16.57 -25.59 7.71
C TYR A 50 15.60 -24.57 7.07
N PRO A 51 15.55 -24.38 5.74
CA PRO A 51 14.74 -23.31 5.14
C PRO A 51 13.26 -23.40 5.50
N ARG A 52 12.71 -24.62 5.51
CA ARG A 52 11.30 -24.87 5.84
C ARG A 52 11.00 -24.53 7.30
N TYR A 53 11.80 -25.04 8.23
CA TYR A 53 11.54 -24.80 9.65
C TYR A 53 11.86 -23.36 10.07
N HIS A 54 12.90 -22.75 9.49
CA HIS A 54 13.19 -21.34 9.72
C HIS A 54 12.05 -20.45 9.24
N ALA A 55 11.51 -20.68 8.03
CA ALA A 55 10.36 -19.94 7.51
C ALA A 55 9.09 -20.13 8.37
N GLU A 56 8.87 -21.34 8.90
CA GLU A 56 7.77 -21.63 9.83
C GLU A 56 7.89 -20.79 11.12
N VAL A 57 9.09 -20.74 11.71
CA VAL A 57 9.37 -19.95 12.91
C VAL A 57 9.26 -18.44 12.65
N GLU A 58 9.81 -17.93 11.54
CA GLU A 58 9.66 -16.52 11.18
C GLU A 58 8.20 -16.15 10.95
N ARG A 59 7.41 -17.03 10.34
CA ARG A 59 5.97 -16.83 10.15
C ARG A 59 5.23 -16.79 11.49
N GLU A 60 5.49 -17.72 12.41
CA GLU A 60 4.86 -17.74 13.75
C GLU A 60 5.17 -16.44 14.53
N ILE A 61 6.43 -15.99 14.47
CA ILE A 61 6.84 -14.71 15.08
C ILE A 61 6.16 -13.51 14.40
N ALA A 62 6.16 -13.46 13.06
CA ALA A 62 5.55 -12.37 12.32
C ALA A 62 4.03 -12.29 12.55
N GLU A 63 3.34 -13.43 12.63
CA GLU A 63 1.93 -13.49 13.02
C GLU A 63 1.70 -13.00 14.44
N ALA A 64 2.54 -13.40 15.40
CA ALA A 64 2.43 -12.92 16.78
C ALA A 64 2.64 -11.40 16.88
N LYS A 65 3.64 -10.85 16.17
CA LYS A 65 3.87 -9.40 16.07
C LYS A 65 2.65 -8.69 15.49
N ARG A 66 2.10 -9.23 14.40
CA ARG A 66 0.91 -8.66 13.75
C ARG A 66 -0.30 -8.67 14.68
N ARG A 67 -0.54 -9.78 15.40
CA ARG A 67 -1.63 -9.89 16.38
C ARG A 67 -1.52 -8.85 17.48
N LEU A 68 -0.32 -8.67 18.05
CA LEU A 68 -0.10 -7.65 19.08
C LEU A 68 -0.30 -6.23 18.54
N ALA A 69 0.20 -5.94 17.34
CA ALA A 69 -0.02 -4.65 16.69
C ALA A 69 -1.51 -4.38 16.42
N GLU A 70 -2.25 -5.38 15.95
CA GLU A 70 -3.70 -5.29 15.74
C GLU A 70 -4.46 -5.08 17.06
N ALA A 71 -4.08 -5.75 18.14
CA ALA A 71 -4.70 -5.59 19.45
C ALA A 71 -4.49 -4.18 20.03
N VAL A 72 -3.27 -3.64 19.87
CA VAL A 72 -2.95 -2.26 20.24
C VAL A 72 -3.76 -1.28 19.40
N ALA A 73 -3.79 -1.47 18.07
CA ALA A 73 -4.54 -0.60 17.17
C ALA A 73 -6.05 -0.64 17.45
N ALA A 74 -6.61 -1.80 17.73
CA ALA A 74 -8.03 -1.98 18.06
C ALA A 74 -8.41 -1.41 19.44
N SER A 75 -7.44 -1.23 20.33
CA SER A 75 -7.64 -0.59 21.64
C SER A 75 -7.41 0.92 21.61
N SER A 76 -7.02 1.48 20.45
CA SER A 76 -6.87 2.92 20.25
C SER A 76 -8.23 3.63 20.29
N PRO A 77 -8.32 4.88 20.78
CA PRO A 77 -9.52 5.70 20.66
C PRO A 77 -10.04 5.85 19.22
N ASP A 78 -9.13 5.87 18.25
CA ASP A 78 -9.45 6.01 16.82
C ASP A 78 -9.72 4.66 16.12
N ALA A 79 -9.81 3.57 16.88
CA ALA A 79 -10.09 2.26 16.34
C ALA A 79 -11.47 2.25 15.68
N SER A 80 -11.53 1.69 14.47
CA SER A 80 -12.82 1.45 13.84
C SER A 80 -13.63 0.43 14.62
N ASP A 81 -14.94 0.58 14.59
CA ASP A 81 -15.85 -0.29 15.33
C ASP A 81 -15.69 -1.77 14.93
N ARG A 82 -15.43 -2.04 13.65
CA ARG A 82 -15.20 -3.39 13.14
C ARG A 82 -13.87 -4.00 13.60
N ALA A 83 -12.80 -3.21 13.68
CA ALA A 83 -11.51 -3.68 14.22
C ALA A 83 -11.60 -3.96 15.73
N ALA A 84 -12.28 -3.08 16.46
CA ALA A 84 -12.56 -3.27 17.88
C ALA A 84 -13.41 -4.52 18.15
N HIS A 85 -14.44 -4.77 17.33
CA HIS A 85 -15.24 -6.00 17.38
C HIS A 85 -14.39 -7.25 17.09
N ALA A 86 -13.55 -7.21 16.05
CA ALA A 86 -12.69 -8.34 15.71
C ALA A 86 -11.71 -8.70 16.85
N GLU A 87 -11.14 -7.69 17.51
CA GLU A 87 -10.29 -7.89 18.70
C GLU A 87 -11.06 -8.46 19.88
N ALA A 88 -12.25 -7.92 20.17
CA ALA A 88 -13.12 -8.44 21.22
C ALA A 88 -13.53 -9.91 20.96
N LEU A 89 -13.78 -10.27 19.70
CA LEU A 89 -14.08 -11.65 19.31
C LEU A 89 -12.89 -12.58 19.55
N ARG A 90 -11.67 -12.12 19.28
CA ARG A 90 -10.45 -12.87 19.58
C ARG A 90 -10.27 -13.10 21.08
N ARG A 91 -10.43 -12.07 21.91
CA ARG A 91 -10.33 -12.18 23.38
C ARG A 91 -11.31 -13.21 23.94
N ARG A 92 -12.55 -13.18 23.46
CA ARG A 92 -13.55 -14.19 23.80
C ARG A 92 -13.12 -15.59 23.36
N ALA A 93 -12.61 -15.74 22.13
CA ALA A 93 -12.18 -17.04 21.62
C ALA A 93 -11.03 -17.63 22.46
N GLU A 94 -10.07 -16.81 22.87
CA GLU A 94 -8.98 -17.22 23.77
C GLU A 94 -9.50 -17.70 25.13
N MET A 95 -10.46 -16.99 25.75
CA MET A 95 -11.09 -17.44 26.99
C MET A 95 -11.78 -18.81 26.83
N VAL A 96 -12.50 -18.99 25.73
CA VAL A 96 -13.16 -20.27 25.42
C VAL A 96 -12.14 -21.39 25.17
N GLU A 97 -11.04 -21.11 24.48
CA GLU A 97 -9.94 -22.07 24.28
C GLU A 97 -9.26 -22.48 25.60
N LEU A 98 -9.21 -21.57 26.57
CA LEU A 98 -8.74 -21.85 27.93
C LEU A 98 -9.76 -22.61 28.80
N GLY A 99 -10.95 -22.89 28.26
CA GLY A 99 -11.98 -23.69 28.92
C GLY A 99 -13.03 -22.88 29.69
N ALA A 100 -13.12 -21.57 29.48
CA ALA A 100 -14.11 -20.73 30.16
C ALA A 100 -15.56 -21.18 29.82
N THR A 101 -16.34 -21.38 30.86
CA THR A 101 -17.78 -21.67 30.82
C THR A 101 -18.58 -20.42 30.46
N ALA A 102 -19.86 -20.59 30.12
CA ALA A 102 -20.74 -19.46 29.81
C ALA A 102 -20.87 -18.50 31.01
N GLU A 103 -20.95 -19.04 32.23
CA GLU A 103 -21.03 -18.26 33.47
C GLU A 103 -19.74 -17.47 33.73
N GLU A 104 -18.57 -18.05 33.47
CA GLU A 104 -17.28 -17.34 33.60
C GLU A 104 -17.12 -16.22 32.57
N LEU A 105 -17.63 -16.41 31.35
CA LEU A 105 -17.64 -15.35 30.33
C LEU A 105 -18.57 -14.20 30.74
N GLU A 106 -19.75 -14.52 31.27
CA GLU A 106 -20.70 -13.51 31.76
C GLU A 106 -20.13 -12.73 32.95
N LEU A 107 -19.53 -13.42 33.92
CA LEU A 107 -18.84 -12.78 35.05
C LEU A 107 -17.68 -11.89 34.60
N ALA A 108 -16.91 -12.32 33.60
CA ALA A 108 -15.85 -11.50 33.00
C ALA A 108 -16.42 -10.26 32.28
N ALA A 109 -17.60 -10.38 31.67
CA ALA A 109 -18.28 -9.24 31.06
C ALA A 109 -18.73 -8.22 32.10
N ASP A 110 -19.29 -8.67 33.21
CA ASP A 110 -19.74 -7.83 34.32
C ASP A 110 -18.56 -7.13 34.98
N ALA A 111 -17.48 -7.86 35.30
CA ALA A 111 -16.26 -7.28 35.85
C ALA A 111 -15.64 -6.20 34.92
N LEU A 112 -15.70 -6.41 33.61
CA LEU A 112 -15.25 -5.41 32.64
C LEU A 112 -16.21 -4.21 32.56
N ALA A 113 -17.52 -4.44 32.60
CA ALA A 113 -18.51 -3.36 32.59
C ALA A 113 -18.43 -2.48 33.85
N ASP A 114 -18.15 -3.06 35.01
CA ASP A 114 -18.00 -2.36 36.30
C ASP A 114 -16.77 -1.46 36.36
N SER A 115 -15.84 -1.63 35.42
CA SER A 115 -14.66 -0.75 35.27
C SER A 115 -15.01 0.60 34.63
N PHE A 116 -16.26 0.82 34.18
CA PHE A 116 -16.72 2.04 33.55
C PHE A 116 -17.99 2.57 34.22
N PRO A 117 -18.24 3.90 34.20
CA PRO A 117 -19.55 4.43 34.57
C PRO A 117 -20.64 3.77 33.72
N GLN A 118 -21.77 3.40 34.31
CA GLN A 118 -22.87 2.71 33.59
C GLN A 118 -24.11 3.58 33.50
N ASP A 119 -24.81 3.51 32.37
CA ASP A 119 -26.20 3.96 32.22
C ASP A 119 -27.06 2.74 31.87
N GLY A 120 -27.85 2.27 32.83
CA GLY A 120 -28.50 0.97 32.75
C GLY A 120 -27.47 -0.17 32.62
N TYR A 121 -27.54 -0.93 31.52
CA TYR A 121 -26.64 -2.04 31.24
C TYR A 121 -25.50 -1.69 30.25
N GLU A 122 -25.37 -0.40 29.87
CA GLU A 122 -24.37 0.06 28.90
C GLU A 122 -23.21 0.82 29.58
N PRO A 123 -21.95 0.40 29.34
CA PRO A 123 -20.77 1.14 29.79
C PRO A 123 -20.64 2.49 29.05
N LEU A 124 -20.76 3.60 29.78
CA LEU A 124 -20.55 4.96 29.27
C LEU A 124 -19.06 5.29 29.16
N GLY A 125 -18.65 5.86 28.03
CA GLY A 125 -17.27 6.30 27.78
C GLY A 125 -16.27 5.15 27.64
N ALA A 126 -16.73 3.89 27.60
CA ALA A 126 -15.87 2.75 27.38
C ALA A 126 -15.27 2.78 25.96
N PRO A 127 -13.98 2.45 25.80
CA PRO A 127 -13.38 2.29 24.48
C PRO A 127 -14.18 1.28 23.63
N PRO A 128 -14.24 1.44 22.29
CA PRO A 128 -15.01 0.55 21.42
C PRO A 128 -14.73 -0.93 21.67
N VAL A 129 -13.46 -1.31 21.87
CA VAL A 129 -13.07 -2.70 22.15
C VAL A 129 -13.69 -3.23 23.44
N ALA A 130 -13.76 -2.42 24.50
CA ALA A 130 -14.35 -2.83 25.77
C ALA A 130 -15.85 -3.06 25.63
N ARG A 131 -16.56 -2.12 24.99
CA ARG A 131 -17.99 -2.25 24.67
C ARG A 131 -18.29 -3.53 23.88
N HIS A 132 -17.55 -3.79 22.80
CA HIS A 132 -17.70 -5.02 22.01
C HIS A 132 -17.33 -6.29 22.80
N THR A 133 -16.33 -6.22 23.69
CA THR A 133 -15.95 -7.35 24.55
C THR A 133 -17.08 -7.74 25.48
N VAL A 134 -17.67 -6.77 26.21
CA VAL A 134 -18.82 -7.02 27.10
C VAL A 134 -19.98 -7.67 26.33
N ASN A 135 -20.36 -7.10 25.17
CA ASN A 135 -21.46 -7.63 24.37
C ASN A 135 -21.19 -9.03 23.81
N LEU A 136 -19.97 -9.32 23.36
CA LEU A 136 -19.61 -10.63 22.83
C LEU A 136 -19.53 -11.70 23.93
N LEU A 137 -19.07 -11.34 25.12
CA LEU A 137 -19.04 -12.24 26.27
C LEU A 137 -20.46 -12.60 26.72
N ARG A 138 -21.37 -11.62 26.85
CA ARG A 138 -22.77 -11.84 27.25
C ARG A 138 -23.64 -12.53 26.18
N LEU A 139 -23.63 -12.01 24.95
CA LEU A 139 -24.59 -12.42 23.91
C LEU A 139 -24.03 -13.47 22.95
N GLY A 140 -22.70 -13.56 22.84
CA GLY A 140 -22.02 -14.40 21.88
C GLY A 140 -22.08 -13.87 20.44
N PRO A 141 -21.22 -14.39 19.55
CA PRO A 141 -21.06 -13.88 18.18
C PRO A 141 -22.28 -14.11 17.27
N LYS A 142 -23.18 -15.04 17.63
CA LYS A 142 -24.41 -15.30 16.87
C LYS A 142 -25.44 -14.19 17.05
N ARG A 143 -25.56 -13.65 18.27
CA ARG A 143 -26.53 -12.58 18.60
C ARG A 143 -25.93 -11.19 18.45
N TYR A 144 -24.60 -11.08 18.50
CA TYR A 144 -23.87 -9.83 18.32
C TYR A 144 -22.85 -9.94 17.16
N PRO A 145 -23.33 -9.88 15.90
CA PRO A 145 -22.48 -10.02 14.72
C PRO A 145 -21.55 -8.81 14.53
N ALA A 146 -20.61 -8.94 13.59
CA ALA A 146 -19.70 -7.85 13.25
C ALA A 146 -20.47 -6.62 12.74
N PRO A 147 -20.07 -5.39 13.12
CA PRO A 147 -20.65 -4.17 12.59
C PRO A 147 -20.56 -4.10 11.05
N ALA A 148 -21.52 -3.40 10.46
CA ALA A 148 -21.54 -3.14 9.02
C ALA A 148 -20.27 -2.39 8.59
N ALA A 149 -19.71 -2.76 7.44
CA ALA A 149 -18.48 -2.16 6.96
C ALA A 149 -18.70 -0.71 6.50
N THR A 150 -17.83 0.18 6.93
CA THR A 150 -17.81 1.60 6.55
C THR A 150 -16.87 1.86 5.37
N LEU A 151 -16.93 3.06 4.78
CA LEU A 151 -15.96 3.48 3.79
C LEU A 151 -14.54 3.61 4.40
N GLY A 152 -14.44 4.02 5.66
CA GLY A 152 -13.19 3.97 6.42
C GLY A 152 -12.62 2.55 6.56
N ASP A 153 -13.48 1.54 6.78
CA ASP A 153 -13.07 0.12 6.81
C ASP A 153 -12.56 -0.34 5.44
N ALA A 154 -13.29 0.00 4.37
CA ALA A 154 -12.88 -0.29 3.00
C ALA A 154 -11.51 0.31 2.68
N LYS A 155 -11.29 1.57 3.09
CA LYS A 155 -10.01 2.26 2.92
C LYS A 155 -8.87 1.51 3.61
N ARG A 156 -9.03 1.18 4.89
CA ARG A 156 -8.00 0.50 5.68
C ARG A 156 -7.65 -0.86 5.07
N LEU A 157 -8.67 -1.63 4.68
CA LEU A 157 -8.47 -2.93 4.03
C LEU A 157 -7.70 -2.78 2.70
N TYR A 158 -8.10 -1.81 1.87
CA TYR A 158 -7.47 -1.59 0.57
C TYR A 158 -6.00 -1.17 0.68
N LEU A 159 -5.67 -0.28 1.62
CA LEU A 159 -4.29 0.15 1.86
C LEU A 159 -3.44 -0.99 2.43
N ALA A 160 -3.99 -1.78 3.36
CA ALA A 160 -3.31 -2.93 3.93
C ALA A 160 -3.00 -3.99 2.89
N GLU A 161 -3.92 -4.27 1.97
CA GLU A 161 -3.66 -5.23 0.88
C GLU A 161 -2.63 -4.68 -0.11
N ARG A 162 -2.69 -3.39 -0.44
CA ARG A 162 -1.71 -2.77 -1.33
C ARG A 162 -0.29 -2.82 -0.75
N ALA A 163 -0.15 -2.65 0.57
CA ALA A 163 1.13 -2.68 1.26
C ALA A 163 1.80 -4.08 1.28
N LYS A 164 1.07 -5.15 0.96
CA LYS A 164 1.63 -6.50 0.81
C LYS A 164 2.31 -6.72 -0.55
N GLY A 165 2.10 -5.82 -1.51
CA GLY A 165 2.72 -5.90 -2.83
C GLY A 165 4.16 -5.38 -2.85
N ASP A 166 4.84 -5.59 -3.98
CA ASP A 166 6.24 -5.19 -4.20
C ASP A 166 6.42 -3.68 -4.49
N GLU A 167 5.55 -2.82 -3.96
CA GLU A 167 5.64 -1.37 -4.18
C GLU A 167 6.64 -0.72 -3.22
N SER A 168 7.37 0.29 -3.70
CA SER A 168 8.31 1.02 -2.84
C SER A 168 7.57 1.83 -1.76
N PRO A 169 8.19 2.08 -0.59
CA PRO A 169 7.56 2.87 0.48
C PRO A 169 7.06 4.24 0.02
N GLY A 170 7.78 4.90 -0.88
CA GLY A 170 7.38 6.20 -1.43
C GLY A 170 6.17 6.13 -2.37
N GLU A 171 6.01 5.03 -3.13
CA GLU A 171 4.82 4.81 -3.96
C GLU A 171 3.58 4.54 -3.11
N LEU A 172 3.72 3.68 -2.10
CA LEU A 172 2.68 3.39 -1.14
C LEU A 172 2.23 4.64 -0.39
N GLN A 173 3.16 5.50 0.04
CA GLN A 173 2.83 6.76 0.72
C GLN A 173 2.04 7.70 -0.19
N ARG A 174 2.48 7.91 -1.45
CA ARG A 174 1.75 8.75 -2.41
C ARG A 174 0.37 8.20 -2.73
N PHE A 175 0.23 6.88 -2.76
CA PHE A 175 -1.03 6.20 -2.96
C PHE A 175 -1.96 6.39 -1.75
N ALA A 176 -1.47 6.17 -0.54
CA ALA A 176 -2.22 6.38 0.70
C ALA A 176 -2.76 7.81 0.80
N VAL A 177 -1.91 8.82 0.60
CA VAL A 177 -2.33 10.24 0.61
C VAL A 177 -3.43 10.52 -0.41
N ARG A 178 -3.37 9.91 -1.60
CA ARG A 178 -4.41 10.06 -2.61
C ARG A 178 -5.73 9.44 -2.14
N ILE A 179 -5.70 8.21 -1.62
CA ILE A 179 -6.90 7.53 -1.15
C ILE A 179 -7.50 8.24 0.07
N ASP A 180 -6.68 8.69 1.01
CA ASP A 180 -7.11 9.45 2.18
C ASP A 180 -7.84 10.73 1.77
N ARG A 181 -7.30 11.47 0.80
CA ARG A 181 -7.96 12.66 0.26
C ARG A 181 -9.32 12.34 -0.35
N VAL A 182 -9.38 11.29 -1.18
CA VAL A 182 -10.60 10.91 -1.89
C VAL A 182 -11.70 10.44 -0.93
N VAL A 183 -11.34 9.59 0.04
CA VAL A 183 -12.25 9.14 1.09
C VAL A 183 -12.67 10.30 1.98
N GLY A 184 -11.74 11.20 2.32
CA GLY A 184 -12.04 12.44 3.05
C GLY A 184 -13.05 13.34 2.33
N TYR A 185 -12.99 13.45 1.00
CA TYR A 185 -14.00 14.17 0.23
C TYR A 185 -15.37 13.49 0.28
N ALA A 186 -15.41 12.15 0.23
CA ALA A 186 -16.67 11.42 0.36
C ALA A 186 -17.29 11.61 1.75
N CYS A 187 -16.51 11.46 2.82
CA CYS A 187 -16.98 11.66 4.19
C CYS A 187 -17.43 13.11 4.41
N ALA A 188 -16.69 14.10 3.90
CA ALA A 188 -17.07 15.51 4.03
C ALA A 188 -18.36 15.85 3.26
N ALA A 189 -18.57 15.26 2.08
CA ALA A 189 -19.78 15.48 1.30
C ALA A 189 -21.02 14.84 1.94
N LEU A 190 -20.86 13.73 2.66
CA LEU A 190 -21.94 13.00 3.31
C LEU A 190 -22.11 13.36 4.80
N GLY A 191 -21.17 14.12 5.37
CA GLY A 191 -21.17 14.57 6.76
C GLY A 191 -20.75 13.51 7.79
N ALA A 192 -20.46 12.28 7.36
CA ALA A 192 -20.06 11.17 8.22
C ALA A 192 -19.24 10.13 7.41
N ASP A 193 -18.66 9.13 8.08
CA ASP A 193 -18.13 7.93 7.43
C ASP A 193 -19.29 7.00 7.07
N PRO A 194 -19.66 6.86 5.78
CA PRO A 194 -20.85 6.14 5.40
C PRO A 194 -20.66 4.62 5.55
N VAL A 195 -21.73 3.96 5.99
CA VAL A 195 -21.83 2.50 5.91
C VAL A 195 -21.98 2.10 4.44
N LEU A 196 -21.18 1.13 3.98
CA LEU A 196 -21.13 0.75 2.57
C LEU A 196 -22.49 0.33 2.04
N VAL A 197 -23.24 -0.50 2.78
CA VAL A 197 -24.53 -1.05 2.35
C VAL A 197 -25.63 0.01 2.25
N ASP A 198 -25.48 1.14 2.95
CA ASP A 198 -26.45 2.24 2.96
C ASP A 198 -26.14 3.28 1.87
N LEU A 199 -25.01 3.15 1.16
CA LEU A 199 -24.65 4.08 0.10
C LEU A 199 -25.66 3.98 -1.05
N THR A 200 -26.23 5.14 -1.41
CA THR A 200 -27.16 5.25 -2.54
C THR A 200 -26.52 5.93 -3.75
N ARG A 201 -27.20 5.85 -4.90
CA ARG A 201 -26.78 6.58 -6.11
C ARG A 201 -26.85 8.10 -5.92
N ASP A 202 -27.74 8.59 -5.07
CA ASP A 202 -27.85 10.01 -4.77
C ASP A 202 -26.69 10.49 -3.89
N ASP A 203 -26.21 9.65 -2.97
CA ASP A 203 -25.00 9.94 -2.21
C ASP A 203 -23.77 10.02 -3.12
N ALA A 204 -23.66 9.11 -4.09
CA ALA A 204 -22.61 9.18 -5.10
C ALA A 204 -22.67 10.48 -5.93
N ARG A 205 -23.87 10.97 -6.25
CA ARG A 205 -24.06 12.27 -6.92
C ARG A 205 -23.68 13.44 -6.01
N LYS A 206 -24.06 13.42 -4.73
CA LYS A 206 -23.65 14.44 -3.74
C LYS A 206 -22.12 14.53 -3.65
N VAL A 207 -21.43 13.38 -3.54
CA VAL A 207 -19.97 13.32 -3.49
C VAL A 207 -19.35 13.90 -4.76
N ARG A 208 -19.88 13.54 -5.94
CA ARG A 208 -19.43 14.08 -7.22
C ARG A 208 -19.60 15.60 -7.30
N ASP A 209 -20.73 16.12 -6.85
CA ASP A 209 -21.08 17.55 -6.97
C ASP A 209 -20.36 18.40 -5.90
N TYR A 210 -19.93 17.76 -4.81
CA TYR A 210 -19.11 18.38 -3.76
C TYR A 210 -17.67 18.64 -4.21
N MET A 211 -17.06 17.72 -4.98
CA MET A 211 -15.64 17.81 -5.36
C MET A 211 -15.26 19.07 -6.18
N PRO A 212 -16.02 19.52 -7.20
CA PRO A 212 -15.73 20.73 -7.96
C PRO A 212 -15.77 22.03 -7.14
N GLY A 213 -16.51 22.04 -6.02
CA GLY A 213 -16.60 23.19 -5.11
C GLY A 213 -15.35 23.38 -4.24
N ARG A 214 -14.43 22.41 -4.23
CA ARG A 214 -13.18 22.48 -3.47
C ARG A 214 -12.11 23.24 -4.25
N VAL A 215 -11.37 24.03 -3.49
CA VAL A 215 -10.22 24.79 -3.98
C VAL A 215 -8.97 24.01 -3.60
N LYS A 216 -8.06 23.83 -4.56
CA LYS A 216 -6.71 23.31 -4.31
C LYS A 216 -5.93 24.29 -3.42
N GLU A 217 -4.82 23.86 -2.85
CA GLU A 217 -3.93 24.73 -2.05
C GLU A 217 -3.46 25.99 -2.81
N ASN A 218 -3.41 25.93 -4.14
CA ASN A 218 -3.01 27.03 -5.01
C ASN A 218 -4.15 28.01 -5.36
N GLY A 219 -5.33 27.89 -4.74
CA GLY A 219 -6.48 28.78 -5.00
C GLY A 219 -7.32 28.40 -6.23
N GLU A 220 -6.98 27.34 -6.96
CA GLU A 220 -7.72 26.91 -8.15
C GLU A 220 -8.79 25.87 -7.85
N LYS A 221 -9.89 25.87 -8.60
CA LYS A 221 -10.88 24.80 -8.56
C LYS A 221 -10.29 23.47 -9.05
N ILE A 222 -10.79 22.36 -8.52
CA ILE A 222 -10.41 21.02 -8.99
C ILE A 222 -10.91 20.83 -10.43
N SER A 223 -10.01 20.46 -11.35
CA SER A 223 -10.38 20.22 -12.74
C SER A 223 -11.28 18.98 -12.88
N PRO A 224 -12.20 18.93 -13.86
CA PRO A 224 -13.06 17.76 -14.08
C PRO A 224 -12.27 16.45 -14.28
N ALA A 225 -11.11 16.51 -14.92
CA ALA A 225 -10.21 15.36 -15.07
C ALA A 225 -9.65 14.86 -13.73
N SER A 226 -9.43 15.77 -12.77
CA SER A 226 -8.99 15.42 -11.42
C SER A 226 -10.12 14.82 -10.59
N VAL A 227 -11.34 15.37 -10.69
CA VAL A 227 -12.53 14.77 -10.09
C VAL A 227 -12.74 13.35 -10.62
N GLY A 228 -12.60 13.13 -11.93
CA GLY A 228 -12.69 11.79 -12.51
C GLY A 228 -11.63 10.80 -12.00
N ARG A 229 -10.39 11.27 -11.82
CA ARG A 229 -9.32 10.46 -11.21
C ARG A 229 -9.62 10.09 -9.76
N ASP A 230 -10.11 11.05 -8.99
CA ASP A 230 -10.45 10.87 -7.58
C ASP A 230 -11.65 9.90 -7.43
N LEU A 231 -12.72 10.08 -8.22
CA LEU A 231 -13.86 9.15 -8.25
C LEU A 231 -13.46 7.73 -8.68
N ASN A 232 -12.52 7.58 -9.62
CA ASN A 232 -12.00 6.26 -9.98
C ASN A 232 -11.25 5.59 -8.81
N GLY A 233 -10.53 6.37 -8.00
CA GLY A 233 -9.90 5.88 -6.77
C GLY A 233 -10.95 5.39 -5.76
N LEU A 234 -12.00 6.18 -5.54
CA LEU A 234 -13.10 5.79 -4.66
C LEU A 234 -13.81 4.52 -5.15
N ASN A 235 -14.05 4.45 -6.46
CA ASN A 235 -14.66 3.30 -7.10
C ASN A 235 -13.83 2.02 -6.91
N ALA A 236 -12.49 2.13 -6.99
CA ALA A 236 -11.59 1.01 -6.76
C ALA A 236 -11.64 0.53 -5.30
N VAL A 237 -11.66 1.44 -4.33
CA VAL A 237 -11.78 1.11 -2.90
C VAL A 237 -13.07 0.36 -2.61
N ILE A 238 -14.21 0.88 -3.08
CA ILE A 238 -15.52 0.28 -2.80
C ILE A 238 -15.69 -1.06 -3.53
N ASN A 239 -15.23 -1.17 -4.79
CA ASN A 239 -15.29 -2.45 -5.51
C ASN A 239 -14.41 -3.51 -4.86
N PHE A 240 -13.23 -3.16 -4.35
CA PHE A 240 -12.39 -4.08 -3.60
C PHE A 240 -13.05 -4.51 -2.27
N ALA A 241 -13.67 -3.57 -1.56
CA ALA A 241 -14.44 -3.89 -0.37
C ALA A 241 -15.64 -4.81 -0.68
N ALA A 242 -16.27 -4.68 -1.84
CA ALA A 242 -17.36 -5.55 -2.28
C ALA A 242 -16.93 -7.00 -2.52
N THR A 243 -15.67 -7.24 -2.87
CA THR A 243 -15.15 -8.60 -3.07
C THR A 243 -14.67 -9.24 -1.78
N GLU A 244 -14.13 -8.45 -0.85
CA GLU A 244 -13.48 -8.96 0.36
C GLU A 244 -14.39 -8.98 1.59
N PHE A 245 -15.32 -8.03 1.72
CA PHE A 245 -16.25 -8.01 2.84
C PHE A 245 -17.47 -8.89 2.56
N PRO A 246 -18.09 -9.47 3.61
CA PRO A 246 -19.33 -10.22 3.49
C PRO A 246 -20.52 -9.26 3.31
N LEU A 247 -20.51 -8.48 2.22
CA LEU A 247 -21.62 -7.61 1.85
C LEU A 247 -22.75 -8.44 1.22
N PRO A 248 -24.01 -7.96 1.27
CA PRO A 248 -25.12 -8.64 0.60
C PRO A 248 -24.82 -8.85 -0.89
N ALA A 249 -25.25 -9.98 -1.45
CA ALA A 249 -25.06 -10.28 -2.88
C ALA A 249 -25.74 -9.25 -3.81
N THR A 250 -26.70 -8.49 -3.28
CA THR A 250 -27.38 -7.38 -3.96
C THR A 250 -26.62 -6.07 -3.92
N PHE A 251 -25.51 -5.99 -3.18
CA PHE A 251 -24.72 -4.77 -3.06
C PHE A 251 -24.12 -4.41 -4.42
N LEU A 252 -24.49 -3.23 -4.92
CA LEU A 252 -23.95 -2.65 -6.13
C LEU A 252 -23.30 -1.32 -5.77
N ASN A 253 -22.03 -1.18 -6.09
CA ASN A 253 -21.30 0.05 -5.84
C ASN A 253 -21.97 1.25 -6.55
N PRO A 254 -22.49 2.25 -5.82
CA PRO A 254 -23.23 3.36 -6.40
C PRO A 254 -22.39 4.33 -7.24
N PHE A 255 -21.06 4.24 -7.16
CA PHE A 255 -20.13 5.04 -7.97
C PHE A 255 -19.85 4.41 -9.35
N ASN A 256 -20.26 3.15 -9.58
CA ASN A 256 -20.10 2.51 -10.87
C ASN A 256 -20.86 3.29 -11.96
N LYS A 257 -20.18 3.52 -13.09
CA LYS A 257 -20.73 4.27 -14.25
C LYS A 257 -21.28 5.65 -13.85
N LEU A 258 -20.73 6.31 -12.84
CA LEU A 258 -21.11 7.68 -12.50
C LEU A 258 -20.55 8.64 -13.55
N THR A 259 -21.43 9.36 -14.24
CA THR A 259 -21.03 10.35 -15.24
C THR A 259 -20.81 11.70 -14.57
N LEU A 260 -19.75 12.41 -15.00
CA LEU A 260 -19.41 13.75 -14.53
C LEU A 260 -20.31 14.86 -15.12
N GLY A 261 -21.48 14.52 -15.66
CA GLY A 261 -22.18 15.40 -16.60
C GLY A 261 -21.40 15.53 -17.91
N ALA A 262 -22.03 16.07 -18.96
CA ALA A 262 -21.44 16.10 -20.29
C ALA A 262 -20.17 16.96 -20.35
N VAL A 263 -19.01 16.35 -20.12
CA VAL A 263 -17.78 16.77 -20.79
C VAL A 263 -17.84 16.17 -22.20
N ARG A 264 -18.75 16.72 -23.02
CA ARG A 264 -18.66 16.57 -24.48
C ARG A 264 -17.31 17.18 -24.87
N GLY A 265 -16.46 16.39 -25.51
CA GLY A 265 -15.09 16.78 -25.83
C GLY A 265 -14.11 16.38 -24.74
N ARG A 266 -13.91 15.06 -24.56
CA ARG A 266 -12.58 14.56 -24.22
C ARG A 266 -11.67 14.84 -25.42
N ALA A 267 -11.28 16.10 -25.57
CA ALA A 267 -9.92 16.33 -26.00
C ALA A 267 -9.06 15.76 -24.88
N SER A 268 -8.27 14.72 -25.17
CA SER A 268 -7.24 14.30 -24.22
C SER A 268 -6.44 15.55 -23.82
N GLU A 269 -5.85 15.63 -22.63
CA GLU A 269 -4.96 16.78 -22.36
C GLU A 269 -3.84 16.91 -23.40
N GLY A 270 -3.51 15.84 -24.14
CA GLY A 270 -2.64 15.88 -25.30
C GLY A 270 -3.20 16.64 -26.51
N GLU A 271 -4.52 16.68 -26.69
CA GLU A 271 -5.18 17.48 -27.75
C GLU A 271 -5.25 18.98 -27.42
N LYS A 272 -5.04 19.37 -26.15
CA LYS A 272 -4.95 20.78 -25.75
C LYS A 272 -3.52 21.30 -25.63
N ARG A 273 -2.53 20.42 -25.76
CA ARG A 273 -1.11 20.78 -25.64
C ARG A 273 -0.57 20.98 -27.05
N ASP A 274 -0.48 22.23 -27.45
CA ASP A 274 0.27 22.56 -28.65
C ASP A 274 1.74 22.11 -28.47
N PRO A 275 2.37 21.57 -29.53
CA PRO A 275 3.81 21.33 -29.49
C PRO A 275 4.53 22.64 -29.18
N LEU A 276 5.67 22.55 -28.49
CA LEU A 276 6.50 23.73 -28.24
C LEU A 276 6.90 24.34 -29.58
N PRO A 277 6.64 25.64 -29.81
CA PRO A 277 7.08 26.29 -31.04
C PRO A 277 8.61 26.22 -31.18
N ASP A 278 9.11 26.05 -32.40
CA ASP A 278 10.55 25.96 -32.67
C ASP A 278 11.38 27.12 -32.06
N PRO A 279 10.90 28.39 -32.05
CA PRO A 279 11.62 29.47 -31.38
C PRO A 279 11.77 29.27 -29.87
N VAL A 280 10.80 28.62 -29.23
CA VAL A 280 10.83 28.32 -27.80
C VAL A 280 11.80 27.17 -27.54
N LEU A 281 11.75 26.10 -28.33
CA LEU A 281 12.68 24.97 -28.22
C LEU A 281 14.13 25.44 -28.31
N ARG A 282 14.45 26.28 -29.29
CA ARG A 282 15.81 26.84 -29.46
C ARG A 282 16.26 27.65 -28.25
N LYS A 283 15.42 28.54 -27.73
CA LYS A 283 15.73 29.36 -26.54
C LYS A 283 15.90 28.50 -25.28
N VAL A 284 15.08 27.47 -25.11
CA VAL A 284 15.20 26.53 -23.98
C VAL A 284 16.53 25.78 -24.08
N ARG A 285 16.86 25.26 -25.26
CA ARG A 285 18.13 24.59 -25.54
C ARG A 285 19.32 25.49 -25.26
N GLU A 286 19.33 26.71 -25.79
CA GLU A 286 20.37 27.73 -25.54
C GLU A 286 20.54 27.99 -24.04
N ARG A 287 19.43 28.16 -23.30
CA ARG A 287 19.48 28.42 -21.84
C ARG A 287 20.03 27.23 -21.07
N LEU A 288 19.63 26.00 -21.42
CA LEU A 288 20.08 24.78 -20.75
C LEU A 288 21.55 24.51 -21.02
N THR A 289 22.03 24.67 -22.24
CA THR A 289 23.45 24.43 -22.57
C THR A 289 24.38 25.49 -21.99
N SER A 290 23.91 26.72 -21.76
CA SER A 290 24.72 27.82 -21.23
C SER A 290 24.67 27.98 -19.70
N HIS A 291 23.57 27.60 -19.04
CA HIS A 291 23.36 27.88 -17.62
C HIS A 291 22.97 26.67 -16.76
N ALA A 292 22.63 25.51 -17.34
CA ALA A 292 22.29 24.33 -16.55
C ALA A 292 23.52 23.46 -16.28
N ARG A 293 23.38 22.57 -15.29
CA ARG A 293 24.34 21.49 -15.08
C ARG A 293 24.39 20.58 -16.31
N ALA A 294 25.56 20.00 -16.57
CA ALA A 294 25.81 19.17 -17.75
C ALA A 294 24.83 17.98 -17.85
N ASP A 295 24.45 17.39 -16.72
CA ASP A 295 23.47 16.31 -16.63
C ASP A 295 22.09 16.70 -17.20
N LEU A 296 21.55 17.85 -16.80
CA LEU A 296 20.26 18.37 -17.26
C LEU A 296 20.28 18.70 -18.75
N ALA A 297 21.38 19.25 -19.26
CA ALA A 297 21.55 19.55 -20.68
C ALA A 297 21.51 18.26 -21.53
N LEU A 298 22.17 17.20 -21.07
CA LEU A 298 22.17 15.89 -21.75
C LEU A 298 20.78 15.24 -21.70
N ILE A 299 20.10 15.26 -20.55
CA ILE A 299 18.73 14.75 -20.41
C ILE A 299 17.81 15.44 -21.42
N TRP A 300 17.86 16.76 -21.53
CA TRP A 300 17.04 17.52 -22.46
C TRP A 300 17.30 17.14 -23.92
N ARG A 301 18.58 17.09 -24.33
CA ARG A 301 18.97 16.75 -25.71
C ARG A 301 18.47 15.36 -26.12
N ILE A 302 18.55 14.39 -25.20
CA ILE A 302 18.02 13.05 -25.44
C ILE A 302 16.47 13.07 -25.50
N LEU A 303 15.80 13.79 -24.61
CA LEU A 303 14.32 13.88 -24.62
C LEU A 303 13.79 14.50 -25.92
N GLU A 304 14.41 15.60 -26.36
CA GLU A 304 14.02 16.33 -27.57
C GLU A 304 14.14 15.44 -28.82
N GLY A 305 15.23 14.67 -28.96
CA GLY A 305 15.43 13.81 -30.13
C GLY A 305 14.75 12.44 -30.09
N THR A 306 14.27 11.98 -28.92
CA THR A 306 13.69 10.63 -28.76
C THR A 306 12.20 10.63 -28.43
N GLY A 307 11.66 11.73 -27.91
CA GLY A 307 10.27 11.79 -27.42
C GLY A 307 9.99 10.86 -26.25
N CYS A 308 11.03 10.32 -25.61
CA CYS A 308 10.90 9.50 -24.41
C CYS A 308 10.29 10.30 -23.25
N ARG A 309 9.69 9.60 -22.30
CA ARG A 309 9.24 10.28 -21.06
C ARG A 309 10.47 10.70 -20.25
N LEU A 310 10.36 11.78 -19.48
CA LEU A 310 11.44 12.25 -18.59
C LEU A 310 12.02 11.11 -17.75
N ALA A 311 11.14 10.36 -17.07
CA ALA A 311 11.56 9.23 -16.25
C ALA A 311 12.26 8.13 -17.06
N GLU A 312 11.90 7.94 -18.34
CA GLU A 312 12.52 6.94 -19.23
C GLU A 312 13.99 7.29 -19.51
N VAL A 313 14.31 8.57 -19.69
CA VAL A 313 15.67 9.05 -19.95
C VAL A 313 16.51 9.13 -18.67
N THR A 314 15.95 9.66 -17.58
CA THR A 314 16.69 9.78 -16.31
C THR A 314 16.97 8.44 -15.63
N GLY A 315 16.27 7.37 -16.04
CA GLY A 315 16.42 6.03 -15.51
C GLY A 315 17.27 5.09 -16.37
N LEU A 316 17.94 5.60 -17.43
CA LEU A 316 18.76 4.77 -18.31
C LEU A 316 20.04 4.29 -17.62
N ARG A 317 20.38 3.02 -17.83
CA ARG A 317 21.66 2.43 -17.48
C ARG A 317 22.60 2.43 -18.69
N VAL A 318 23.89 2.19 -18.44
CA VAL A 318 24.90 2.12 -19.52
C VAL A 318 24.54 1.02 -20.51
N GLU A 319 24.08 -0.12 -20.00
CA GLU A 319 23.63 -1.28 -20.78
C GLU A 319 22.41 -1.00 -21.68
N ASP A 320 21.64 0.05 -21.37
CA ASP A 320 20.47 0.44 -22.16
C ASP A 320 20.84 1.33 -23.35
N MET A 321 22.03 1.90 -23.39
CA MET A 321 22.47 2.84 -24.43
C MET A 321 23.41 2.17 -25.42
N ALA A 322 22.86 1.74 -26.55
CA ALA A 322 23.64 1.23 -27.68
C ALA A 322 23.96 2.39 -28.64
N THR A 323 25.08 3.08 -28.43
CA THR A 323 25.50 4.22 -29.27
C THR A 323 26.39 3.82 -30.47
N GLY A 324 26.78 2.55 -30.57
CA GLY A 324 27.56 2.00 -31.67
C GLY A 324 26.76 1.08 -32.60
N GLY A 325 27.33 0.78 -33.78
CA GLY A 325 26.73 -0.05 -34.81
C GLY A 325 25.81 0.71 -35.77
N ASP A 326 25.20 -0.01 -36.71
CA ASP A 326 24.40 0.57 -37.81
C ASP A 326 23.08 1.20 -37.34
N PHE A 327 22.59 0.80 -36.15
CA PHE A 327 21.34 1.29 -35.57
C PHE A 327 21.51 1.69 -34.09
N PRO A 328 22.09 2.86 -33.81
CA PRO A 328 22.18 3.37 -32.45
C PRO A 328 20.80 3.56 -31.82
N HIS A 329 20.59 3.07 -30.61
CA HIS A 329 19.30 3.11 -29.93
C HIS A 329 19.40 3.08 -28.41
N ILE A 330 18.33 3.54 -27.77
CA ILE A 330 18.08 3.37 -26.33
C ILE A 330 17.07 2.25 -26.13
N LYS A 331 17.37 1.33 -25.21
CA LYS A 331 16.45 0.28 -24.76
C LYS A 331 15.65 0.77 -23.56
N VAL A 332 14.38 1.06 -23.78
CA VAL A 332 13.46 1.38 -22.68
C VAL A 332 13.03 0.06 -22.04
N THR A 333 13.72 -0.37 -20.98
CA THR A 333 13.47 -1.65 -20.29
C THR A 333 13.19 -1.48 -18.79
N TRP A 334 12.78 -2.58 -18.15
CA TRP A 334 12.56 -2.66 -16.71
C TRP A 334 13.89 -2.85 -15.97
N HIS A 335 14.04 -2.18 -14.83
CA HIS A 335 15.17 -2.34 -13.92
C HIS A 335 14.67 -2.45 -12.47
N GLU A 336 15.43 -3.12 -11.60
CA GLU A 336 15.05 -3.38 -10.19
C GLU A 336 14.67 -2.10 -9.42
N ASN A 337 15.26 -0.96 -9.76
CA ASN A 337 15.00 0.34 -9.12
C ASN A 337 13.93 1.20 -9.86
N ARG A 338 13.28 0.67 -10.90
CA ARG A 338 12.30 1.43 -11.71
C ARG A 338 11.32 0.53 -12.47
N ARG A 339 10.05 0.59 -12.08
CA ARG A 339 8.96 -0.12 -12.77
C ARG A 339 8.47 0.64 -14.00
N LEU A 340 8.48 -0.01 -15.17
CA LEU A 340 7.70 0.44 -16.32
C LEU A 340 6.22 0.13 -16.09
N LYS A 341 5.34 1.02 -16.56
CA LYS A 341 3.89 0.95 -16.29
C LYS A 341 3.23 -0.35 -16.81
N THR A 342 3.76 -0.95 -17.87
CA THR A 342 3.29 -2.22 -18.47
C THR A 342 4.41 -2.88 -19.28
N GLU A 343 4.40 -4.20 -19.43
CA GLU A 343 5.35 -4.96 -20.27
C GLU A 343 5.37 -4.46 -21.73
N ALA A 344 4.21 -4.02 -22.25
CA ALA A 344 4.05 -3.41 -23.56
C ALA A 344 4.78 -2.06 -23.76
N SER A 345 5.40 -1.48 -22.71
CA SER A 345 6.21 -0.27 -22.84
C SER A 345 7.68 -0.54 -23.19
N ARG A 346 8.10 -1.82 -23.22
CA ARG A 346 9.45 -2.20 -23.65
C ARG A 346 9.62 -1.90 -25.13
N ARG A 347 10.57 -1.05 -25.48
CA ARG A 347 10.84 -0.65 -26.87
C ARG A 347 12.28 -0.19 -27.06
N SER A 348 12.79 -0.36 -28.27
CA SER A 348 14.02 0.29 -28.72
C SER A 348 13.66 1.61 -29.40
N VAL A 349 14.29 2.70 -28.96
CA VAL A 349 14.08 4.03 -29.53
C VAL A 349 15.36 4.45 -30.26
N PRO A 350 15.32 4.73 -31.56
CA PRO A 350 16.50 5.09 -32.33
C PRO A 350 17.09 6.42 -31.83
N LEU A 351 18.42 6.48 -31.77
CA LEU A 351 19.18 7.69 -31.48
C LEU A 351 19.60 8.33 -32.79
N VAL A 352 19.10 9.54 -33.07
CA VAL A 352 19.35 10.26 -34.32
C VAL A 352 19.85 11.66 -34.02
N GLY A 353 20.82 12.14 -34.81
CA GLY A 353 21.36 13.49 -34.71
C GLY A 353 21.91 13.80 -33.31
N ASP A 354 21.50 14.93 -32.75
CA ASP A 354 22.01 15.43 -31.47
C ASP A 354 21.74 14.49 -30.28
N ALA A 355 20.68 13.69 -30.33
CA ALA A 355 20.40 12.73 -29.25
C ALA A 355 21.46 11.62 -29.18
N LEU A 356 22.05 11.23 -30.32
CA LEU A 356 23.15 10.27 -30.35
C LEU A 356 24.42 10.85 -29.73
N GLU A 357 24.75 12.09 -30.08
CA GLU A 357 25.92 12.77 -29.52
C GLU A 357 25.78 13.00 -28.01
N ALA A 358 24.59 13.43 -27.56
CA ALA A 358 24.28 13.53 -26.14
C ALA A 358 24.41 12.17 -25.40
N ALA A 359 23.98 11.07 -26.02
CA ALA A 359 24.14 9.74 -25.42
C ALA A 359 25.62 9.31 -25.32
N LYS A 360 26.45 9.64 -26.32
CA LYS A 360 27.90 9.39 -26.28
C LYS A 360 28.60 10.24 -25.21
N GLU A 361 28.25 11.52 -25.12
CA GLU A 361 28.75 12.44 -24.09
C GLU A 361 28.40 11.94 -22.68
N ALA A 362 27.16 11.51 -22.47
CA ALA A 362 26.72 10.93 -21.19
C ALA A 362 27.53 9.69 -20.79
N LEU A 363 27.87 8.82 -21.75
CA LEU A 363 28.69 7.63 -21.51
C LEU A 363 30.16 7.95 -21.16
N ALA A 364 30.65 9.13 -21.52
CA ALA A 364 32.03 9.56 -21.26
C ALA A 364 32.23 10.25 -19.89
N LEU A 365 31.15 10.59 -19.18
CA LEU A 365 31.23 11.28 -17.89
C LEU A 365 31.77 10.37 -16.75
N PRO A 366 32.50 10.93 -15.76
CA PRO A 366 33.02 10.18 -14.61
C PRO A 366 31.91 9.53 -13.78
N ARG A 367 32.16 8.29 -13.34
CA ARG A 367 31.14 7.38 -12.80
C ARG A 367 31.00 7.48 -11.29
N GLU A 368 30.04 8.26 -10.83
CA GLU A 368 29.41 8.08 -9.50
C GLU A 368 27.91 7.85 -9.70
N GLY A 369 27.51 6.61 -10.04
CA GLY A 369 26.11 6.22 -10.24
C GLY A 369 25.72 5.89 -11.70
N PRO A 370 24.42 5.74 -12.01
CA PRO A 370 23.95 5.50 -13.38
C PRO A 370 24.44 6.61 -14.34
N PRO A 371 24.60 6.31 -15.64
CA PRO A 371 25.29 7.18 -16.62
C PRO A 371 24.60 8.53 -16.88
N VAL A 372 23.36 8.65 -16.46
CA VAL A 372 22.74 9.93 -16.14
C VAL A 372 22.67 9.93 -14.61
N PRO A 373 23.36 10.84 -13.89
CA PRO A 373 23.37 10.80 -12.44
C PRO A 373 21.91 10.75 -11.97
N CYS A 374 21.60 9.78 -11.12
CA CYS A 374 20.32 9.70 -10.46
C CYS A 374 20.05 11.06 -9.82
N LEU A 375 19.19 11.87 -10.43
CA LEU A 375 18.48 12.93 -9.74
C LEU A 375 17.47 12.25 -8.82
N CYS A 376 17.98 11.53 -7.81
CA CYS A 376 17.24 11.27 -6.60
C CYS A 376 17.17 12.63 -5.88
N LEU A 377 16.12 13.39 -6.19
CA LEU A 377 15.52 14.27 -5.19
C LEU A 377 14.61 13.40 -4.30
#